data_AF-A0A1F9ZVJ9-F1
#
_entry.id   AF-A0A1F9ZVJ9-F1
#
_cell.length_a   1.000
_cell.length_b   1.000
_cell.length_c   1.000
_cell.angle_alpha   90.00
_cell.angle_beta   90.00
_cell.angle_gamma   90.00
#
_symmetry.space_group_name_H-M   'P 1'
#
loop_
_entity.id
_entity.type
_entity.pdbx_description
1 polymer ?
#
loop_
_entity_poly.entity_id
_entity_poly.type
_entity_poly.pdbx_seq_one_letter_code
_entity_poly.pdbx_strand_id
1 'polypeptide(L)'
;MVVESQRRNLKNQAMESADSMAALLRSVANPARVQVLGVSMQGDASVAELMRATGLSKTALSNHLNQLIGAGLIQRVARGEYRTTIDGRGLLSAASNAYKNSVKRALEQKEMLRRSYASALGGGIDVEKRELKKIEYLPCWLSYLGAMAGCLRYLGVKCGTVDVGGTSGYAFLVNVSKGEICPSGPTALHMKTFKRIVRGTESLGWKLDVFTYPHSYPAKEGRLTARETELARTIFERIKKEIREKQKPVVLWGLAAPEYGIVRGYQGDSYLVGTFRGVAKPGGPEAPIPYHDLKATGCIDAFYFTQRVRVIPAAARREALERAIAFAEGDVDVQTNYVAGPAALDEWADVLERVDDAAQNYMGNSYVGACVREGRQLSASFLRQMSKKTPARQSRHLAKASESYEKGSRLMLAFTKTFPFQFEGAMPLLKRRKGALILRKVRSEEERAIQHMRKAC
;
A
#
# COMPACT_ATOMS: atom_id res chain seq x y z
N MET A 1 -41.97 29.52 -31.54
CA MET A 1 -42.11 30.80 -30.80
C MET A 1 -41.91 30.69 -29.28
N VAL A 2 -42.67 29.87 -28.53
CA VAL A 2 -42.56 29.82 -27.04
C VAL A 2 -41.19 29.33 -26.53
N VAL A 3 -40.60 28.31 -27.17
CA VAL A 3 -39.30 27.73 -26.78
C VAL A 3 -38.11 28.66 -27.07
N GLU A 4 -38.18 29.46 -28.15
CA GLU A 4 -37.15 30.47 -28.48
C GLU A 4 -37.23 31.70 -27.58
N SER A 5 -38.44 32.12 -27.22
CA SER A 5 -38.68 33.17 -26.22
C SER A 5 -38.10 32.76 -24.86
N GLN A 6 -38.36 31.53 -24.39
CA GLN A 6 -37.77 31.00 -23.15
C GLN A 6 -36.24 30.89 -23.20
N ARG A 7 -35.65 30.48 -24.33
CA ARG A 7 -34.18 30.40 -24.49
C ARG A 7 -33.51 31.77 -24.50
N ARG A 8 -34.11 32.80 -25.13
CA ARG A 8 -33.60 34.18 -25.07
C ARG A 8 -33.70 34.75 -23.65
N ASN A 9 -34.78 34.46 -22.94
CA ASN A 9 -34.99 34.95 -21.57
C ASN A 9 -34.00 34.31 -20.58
N LEU A 10 -33.75 33.01 -20.68
CA LEU A 10 -32.73 32.30 -19.88
C LEU A 10 -31.31 32.82 -20.15
N LYS A 11 -30.97 33.10 -21.42
CA LYS A 11 -29.65 33.65 -21.78
C LYS A 11 -29.44 35.04 -21.17
N ASN A 12 -30.44 35.91 -21.27
CA ASN A 12 -30.34 37.29 -20.75
C ASN A 12 -30.26 37.28 -19.21
N GLN A 13 -31.10 36.50 -18.53
CA GLN A 13 -31.03 36.31 -17.08
C GLN A 13 -29.68 35.70 -16.62
N ALA A 14 -29.16 34.72 -17.37
CA ALA A 14 -27.86 34.10 -17.09
C ALA A 14 -26.70 35.10 -17.17
N MET A 15 -26.77 36.06 -18.09
CA MET A 15 -25.74 37.08 -18.27
C MET A 15 -25.88 38.25 -17.29
N GLU A 16 -27.10 38.69 -16.98
CA GLU A 16 -27.36 39.81 -16.05
C GLU A 16 -27.07 39.45 -14.59
N SER A 17 -27.23 38.17 -14.21
CA SER A 17 -27.01 37.68 -12.84
C SER A 17 -25.79 36.76 -12.69
N ALA A 18 -24.86 36.77 -13.67
CA ALA A 18 -23.77 35.82 -13.76
C ALA A 18 -22.92 35.73 -12.48
N ASP A 19 -22.58 36.87 -11.88
CA ASP A 19 -21.76 36.93 -10.66
C ASP A 19 -22.49 36.35 -9.44
N SER A 20 -23.78 36.67 -9.30
CA SER A 20 -24.65 36.13 -8.24
C SER A 20 -24.85 34.63 -8.38
N MET A 21 -25.07 34.13 -9.59
CA MET A 21 -25.15 32.69 -9.87
C MET A 21 -23.81 31.99 -9.60
N ALA A 22 -22.70 32.58 -10.01
CA ALA A 22 -21.37 32.01 -9.75
C ALA A 22 -21.07 31.99 -8.24
N ALA A 23 -21.46 33.03 -7.49
CA ALA A 23 -21.34 33.05 -6.03
C ALA A 23 -22.16 31.94 -5.36
N LEU A 24 -23.40 31.75 -5.82
CA LEU A 24 -24.27 30.68 -5.34
C LEU A 24 -23.67 29.29 -5.65
N LEU A 25 -23.17 29.06 -6.87
CA LEU A 25 -22.53 27.79 -7.25
C LEU A 25 -21.25 27.53 -6.43
N ARG A 26 -20.42 28.56 -6.19
CA ARG A 26 -19.22 28.45 -5.34
C ARG A 26 -19.57 28.05 -3.91
N SER A 27 -20.71 28.52 -3.39
CA SER A 27 -21.17 28.16 -2.05
C SER A 27 -21.46 26.67 -1.88
N VAL A 28 -21.72 25.92 -2.97
CA VAL A 28 -21.90 24.46 -2.95
C VAL A 28 -20.76 23.67 -3.58
N ALA A 29 -19.82 24.31 -4.28
CA ALA A 29 -18.69 23.67 -4.96
C ALA A 29 -17.59 23.13 -4.01
N ASN A 30 -18.00 22.42 -2.96
CA ASN A 30 -17.14 21.68 -2.05
C ASN A 30 -17.87 20.41 -1.60
N PRO A 31 -17.23 19.23 -1.63
CA PRO A 31 -17.87 17.96 -1.28
C PRO A 31 -18.53 17.93 0.09
N ALA A 32 -17.90 18.53 1.12
CA ALA A 32 -18.45 18.57 2.47
C ALA A 32 -19.73 19.40 2.54
N ARG A 33 -19.81 20.51 1.81
CA ARG A 33 -21.02 21.34 1.75
C ARG A 33 -22.17 20.63 1.03
N VAL A 34 -21.88 19.90 -0.05
CA VAL A 34 -22.87 19.04 -0.72
C VAL A 34 -23.39 17.94 0.22
N GLN A 35 -22.50 17.32 1.00
CA GLN A 35 -22.87 16.30 1.99
C GLN A 35 -23.72 16.87 3.13
N VAL A 36 -23.36 18.03 3.67
CA VAL A 36 -24.14 18.72 4.72
C VAL A 36 -25.57 18.99 4.24
N LEU A 37 -25.72 19.52 3.02
CA LEU A 37 -27.03 19.76 2.42
C LEU A 37 -27.78 18.42 2.24
N GLY A 38 -27.14 17.41 1.64
CA GLY A 38 -27.77 16.11 1.40
C GLY A 38 -28.28 15.40 2.65
N VAL A 39 -27.54 15.47 3.77
CA VAL A 39 -27.96 14.87 5.05
C VAL A 39 -29.12 15.64 5.67
N SER A 40 -29.06 16.97 5.68
CA SER A 40 -30.10 17.84 6.24
C SER A 40 -31.30 18.07 5.30
N MET A 41 -31.39 17.31 4.20
CA MET A 41 -32.58 17.26 3.35
C MET A 41 -33.67 16.35 3.92
N GLN A 42 -33.34 15.34 4.71
CA GLN A 42 -34.36 14.39 5.21
C GLN A 42 -35.05 14.89 6.49
N GLY A 43 -34.56 15.97 7.07
CA GLY A 43 -35.07 16.55 8.32
C GLY A 43 -34.00 17.41 8.97
N ASP A 44 -34.17 17.70 10.25
CA ASP A 44 -33.18 18.40 11.06
C ASP A 44 -31.98 17.49 11.31
N ALA A 45 -30.78 17.99 11.05
CA ALA A 45 -29.54 17.28 11.27
C ALA A 45 -28.75 17.94 12.40
N SER A 46 -28.36 17.14 13.38
CA SER A 46 -27.48 17.56 14.47
C SER A 46 -26.05 17.77 13.98
N VAL A 47 -25.29 18.62 14.69
CA VAL A 47 -23.83 18.78 14.45
C VAL A 47 -23.10 17.43 14.45
N ALA A 48 -23.49 16.49 15.31
CA ALA A 48 -22.86 15.17 15.39
C ALA A 48 -23.10 14.34 14.12
N GLU A 49 -24.30 14.36 13.56
CA GLU A 49 -24.64 13.68 12.30
C GLU A 49 -23.87 14.27 11.13
N LEU A 50 -23.80 15.61 11.07
CA LEU A 50 -23.06 16.32 10.03
C LEU A 50 -21.54 16.05 10.10
N MET A 51 -20.96 15.99 11.32
CA MET A 51 -19.56 15.61 11.50
C MET A 51 -19.30 14.16 11.05
N ARG A 52 -20.19 13.21 11.39
CA ARG A 52 -20.07 11.81 10.93
C ARG A 52 -20.13 11.69 9.41
N ALA A 53 -21.04 12.42 8.77
CA ALA A 53 -21.24 12.33 7.32
C ALA A 53 -20.09 12.97 6.52
N THR A 54 -19.46 14.01 7.06
CA THR A 54 -18.41 14.78 6.37
C THR A 54 -16.99 14.40 6.79
N GLY A 55 -16.82 13.76 7.95
CA GLY A 55 -15.52 13.47 8.55
C GLY A 55 -14.80 14.72 9.10
N LEU A 56 -15.50 15.84 9.27
CA LEU A 56 -14.91 17.11 9.69
C LEU A 56 -14.92 17.33 11.20
N SER A 57 -13.97 18.13 11.68
CA SER A 57 -13.98 18.67 13.05
C SER A 57 -15.09 19.70 13.23
N LYS A 58 -15.49 19.96 14.48
CA LYS A 58 -16.54 20.94 14.80
C LYS A 58 -16.23 22.33 14.23
N THR A 59 -15.00 22.80 14.37
CA THR A 59 -14.56 24.11 13.85
C THR A 59 -14.59 24.18 12.33
N ALA A 60 -14.09 23.14 11.66
CA ALA A 60 -14.12 23.07 10.19
C ALA A 60 -15.56 23.01 9.67
N LEU A 61 -16.42 22.20 10.32
CA LEU A 61 -17.83 22.12 10.00
C LEU A 61 -18.55 23.46 10.21
N SER A 62 -18.28 24.18 11.31
CA SER A 62 -18.84 25.51 11.57
C SER A 62 -18.51 26.51 10.45
N ASN A 63 -17.29 26.47 9.90
CA ASN A 63 -16.93 27.33 8.76
C ASN A 63 -17.77 27.02 7.52
N HIS A 64 -17.99 25.74 7.22
CA HIS A 64 -18.85 25.33 6.10
C HIS A 64 -20.32 25.68 6.33
N LEU A 65 -20.82 25.51 7.55
CA LEU A 65 -22.17 25.90 7.94
C LEU A 65 -22.38 27.41 7.79
N ASN A 66 -21.45 28.23 8.26
CA ASN A 66 -21.53 29.69 8.12
C ASN A 66 -21.57 30.12 6.65
N GLN A 67 -20.79 29.48 5.78
CA GLN A 67 -20.82 29.74 4.34
C GLN A 67 -22.15 29.34 3.71
N LEU A 68 -22.73 28.20 4.09
CA LEU A 68 -24.03 27.74 3.58
C LEU A 68 -25.19 28.59 4.11
N ILE A 69 -25.12 29.06 5.36
CA ILE A 69 -26.09 29.96 5.97
C ILE A 69 -26.02 31.33 5.29
N GLY A 70 -24.82 31.87 5.09
CA GLY A 70 -24.63 33.14 4.39
C GLY A 70 -25.11 33.11 2.94
N ALA A 71 -25.16 31.93 2.32
CA ALA A 71 -25.73 31.72 0.99
C ALA A 71 -27.22 31.36 1.00
N GLY A 72 -27.88 31.29 2.17
CA GLY A 72 -29.29 30.96 2.31
C GLY A 72 -29.66 29.49 2.02
N LEU A 73 -28.67 28.59 1.91
CA LEU A 73 -28.88 27.20 1.50
C LEU A 73 -29.19 26.25 2.66
N ILE A 74 -28.81 26.66 3.87
CA ILE A 74 -29.11 25.93 5.10
C ILE A 74 -29.52 26.92 6.18
N GLN A 75 -30.42 26.51 7.06
CA GLN A 75 -30.87 27.30 8.19
C GLN A 75 -30.62 26.57 9.50
N ARG A 76 -30.42 27.32 10.57
CA ARG A 76 -30.33 26.79 11.92
C ARG A 76 -31.73 26.77 12.54
N VAL A 77 -32.22 25.58 12.87
CA VAL A 77 -33.58 25.40 13.43
C VAL A 77 -33.58 25.42 14.95
N ALA A 78 -32.52 24.91 15.57
CA ALA A 78 -32.32 24.93 17.01
C ALA A 78 -30.81 24.98 17.33
N ARG A 79 -30.47 24.98 18.63
CA ARG A 79 -29.07 25.03 19.05
C ARG A 79 -28.33 23.75 18.63
N GLY A 80 -27.59 23.84 17.53
CA GLY A 80 -26.79 22.71 17.01
C GLY A 80 -27.56 21.81 16.05
N GLU A 81 -28.69 22.28 15.54
CA GLU A 81 -29.52 21.58 14.56
C GLU A 81 -29.72 22.44 13.32
N TYR A 82 -29.59 21.82 12.14
CA TYR A 82 -29.60 22.49 10.86
C TYR A 82 -30.51 21.78 9.86
N ARG A 83 -31.17 22.56 9.02
CA ARG A 83 -32.09 22.08 7.98
C ARG A 83 -31.74 22.72 6.65
N THR A 84 -31.73 21.92 5.58
CA THR A 84 -31.59 22.48 4.22
C THR A 84 -32.85 23.26 3.84
N THR A 85 -32.66 24.50 3.36
CA THR A 85 -33.75 25.39 2.92
C THR A 85 -34.35 24.91 1.60
N ILE A 86 -35.43 25.56 1.16
CA ILE A 86 -36.06 25.28 -0.15
C ILE A 86 -35.05 25.56 -1.28
N ASP A 87 -34.31 26.66 -1.21
CA ASP A 87 -33.28 27.03 -2.19
C ASP A 87 -32.11 26.03 -2.18
N GLY A 88 -31.68 25.58 -1.00
CA GLY A 88 -30.69 24.52 -0.85
C GLY A 88 -31.10 23.21 -1.51
N ARG A 89 -32.37 22.81 -1.33
CA ARG A 89 -32.96 21.62 -1.96
C ARG A 89 -33.05 21.79 -3.48
N GLY A 90 -33.50 22.95 -3.95
CA GLY A 90 -33.63 23.28 -5.36
C GLY A 90 -32.27 23.21 -6.07
N LEU A 91 -31.25 23.85 -5.51
CA LEU A 91 -29.90 23.87 -6.06
C LEU A 91 -29.27 22.47 -6.08
N LEU A 92 -29.39 21.71 -5.00
CA LEU A 92 -28.84 20.36 -4.93
C LEU A 92 -29.56 19.39 -5.88
N SER A 93 -30.87 19.54 -6.03
CA SER A 93 -31.67 18.75 -6.99
C SER A 93 -31.31 19.10 -8.43
N ALA A 94 -31.14 20.40 -8.75
CA ALA A 94 -30.70 20.85 -10.06
C ALA A 94 -29.28 20.35 -10.39
N ALA A 95 -28.34 20.45 -9.45
CA ALA A 95 -26.99 19.92 -9.60
C ALA A 95 -26.98 18.39 -9.78
N SER A 96 -27.78 17.67 -8.98
CA SER A 96 -27.96 16.22 -9.10
C SER A 96 -28.54 15.84 -10.47
N ASN A 97 -29.56 16.54 -10.95
CA ASN A 97 -30.18 16.27 -12.25
C ASN A 97 -29.25 16.62 -13.41
N ALA A 98 -28.54 17.74 -13.33
CA ALA A 98 -27.52 18.13 -14.31
C ALA A 98 -26.40 17.09 -14.37
N TYR A 99 -25.93 16.58 -13.23
CA TYR A 99 -24.95 15.50 -13.19
C TYR A 99 -25.52 14.19 -13.75
N LYS A 100 -26.73 13.80 -13.32
CA LYS A 100 -27.41 12.57 -13.74
C LYS A 100 -27.59 12.53 -15.27
N ASN A 101 -27.89 13.67 -15.87
CA ASN A 101 -28.13 13.83 -17.31
C ASN A 101 -26.91 14.36 -18.07
N SER A 102 -25.74 14.49 -17.43
CA SER A 102 -24.56 15.05 -18.07
C SER A 102 -24.01 14.09 -19.13
N VAL A 103 -23.70 14.64 -20.31
CA VAL A 103 -23.01 13.92 -21.39
C VAL A 103 -21.69 13.34 -20.89
N LYS A 104 -21.00 14.03 -19.96
CA LYS A 104 -19.78 13.54 -19.31
C LYS A 104 -20.02 12.22 -18.56
N ARG A 105 -21.03 12.15 -17.68
CA ARG A 105 -21.41 10.91 -16.98
C ARG A 105 -21.83 9.82 -17.98
N ALA A 106 -22.62 10.17 -18.99
CA ALA A 106 -23.07 9.23 -20.00
C ALA A 106 -21.90 8.67 -20.84
N LEU A 107 -20.89 9.49 -21.16
CA LEU A 107 -19.66 9.06 -21.82
C LEU A 107 -18.80 8.17 -20.93
N GLU A 108 -18.63 8.52 -19.65
CA GLU A 108 -17.91 7.69 -18.68
C GLU A 108 -18.59 6.32 -18.50
N GLN A 109 -19.92 6.30 -18.39
CA GLN A 109 -20.70 5.06 -18.31
C GLN A 109 -20.68 4.27 -19.63
N LYS A 110 -20.83 4.94 -20.78
CA LYS A 110 -20.78 4.32 -22.10
C LYS A 110 -19.41 3.72 -22.37
N GLU A 111 -18.33 4.37 -21.95
CA GLU A 111 -16.98 3.86 -22.08
C GLU A 111 -16.74 2.66 -21.15
N MET A 112 -17.23 2.71 -19.90
CA MET A 112 -17.22 1.55 -19.00
C MET A 112 -18.03 0.35 -19.56
N LEU A 113 -19.24 0.60 -20.06
CA LEU A 113 -20.08 -0.42 -20.70
C LEU A 113 -19.42 -0.97 -21.96
N ARG A 114 -18.93 -0.10 -22.85
CA ARG A 114 -18.23 -0.48 -24.09
C ARG A 114 -17.02 -1.37 -23.80
N ARG A 115 -16.26 -1.07 -22.75
CA ARG A 115 -15.11 -1.90 -22.31
C ARG A 115 -15.53 -3.22 -21.69
N SER A 116 -16.62 -3.23 -20.91
CA SER A 116 -17.21 -4.45 -20.35
C SER A 116 -17.68 -5.39 -21.47
N TYR A 117 -18.32 -4.83 -22.51
CA TYR A 117 -18.73 -5.58 -23.69
C TYR A 117 -17.54 -6.04 -24.56
N ALA A 118 -16.52 -5.19 -24.76
CA ALA A 118 -15.31 -5.57 -25.50
C ALA A 118 -14.52 -6.69 -24.81
N SER A 119 -14.45 -6.66 -23.48
CA SER A 119 -13.88 -7.75 -22.68
C SER A 119 -14.71 -9.03 -22.74
N ALA A 120 -16.04 -8.93 -22.82
CA ALA A 120 -16.94 -10.09 -22.83
C ALA A 120 -17.05 -10.76 -24.22
N LEU A 121 -16.91 -10.00 -25.31
CA LEU A 121 -17.13 -10.50 -26.67
C LEU A 121 -15.86 -10.95 -27.40
N GLY A 122 -14.68 -10.90 -26.78
CA GLY A 122 -13.41 -11.28 -27.43
C GLY A 122 -13.02 -10.44 -28.65
N GLY A 123 -13.85 -9.45 -29.02
CA GLY A 123 -13.61 -8.48 -30.08
C GLY A 123 -12.71 -7.37 -29.55
N GLY A 124 -11.44 -7.42 -29.93
CA GLY A 124 -10.45 -6.41 -29.57
C GLY A 124 -10.88 -5.03 -30.08
N ILE A 125 -11.29 -4.15 -29.17
CA ILE A 125 -10.96 -2.73 -29.36
C ILE A 125 -9.44 -2.69 -29.40
N ASP A 126 -8.86 -2.11 -30.44
CA ASP A 126 -7.43 -1.84 -30.49
C ASP A 126 -7.08 -0.85 -29.36
N VAL A 127 -6.71 -1.43 -28.22
CA VAL A 127 -6.33 -0.69 -27.02
C VAL A 127 -4.82 -0.67 -26.94
N GLU A 128 -4.28 0.51 -26.67
CA GLU A 128 -2.84 0.70 -26.54
C GLU A 128 -2.25 -0.34 -25.58
N LYS A 129 -1.34 -1.18 -26.09
CA LYS A 129 -0.68 -2.23 -25.33
C LYS A 129 0.82 -2.07 -25.43
N ARG A 130 1.49 -2.01 -24.28
CA ARG A 130 2.95 -2.05 -24.16
C ARG A 130 3.33 -3.00 -23.04
N GLU A 131 4.32 -3.83 -23.29
CA GLU A 131 4.79 -4.83 -22.33
C GLU A 131 6.30 -5.01 -22.45
N LEU A 132 6.98 -4.91 -21.31
CA LEU A 132 8.38 -5.26 -21.18
C LEU A 132 8.49 -6.79 -21.15
N LYS A 133 9.24 -7.35 -22.11
CA LYS A 133 9.46 -8.80 -22.19
C LYS A 133 10.60 -9.23 -21.27
N LYS A 134 10.61 -10.50 -20.85
CA LYS A 134 11.69 -11.11 -20.03
C LYS A 134 11.90 -10.48 -18.65
N ILE A 135 10.88 -9.80 -18.11
CA ILE A 135 10.84 -9.39 -16.72
C ILE A 135 9.91 -10.32 -15.94
N GLU A 136 10.39 -10.75 -14.78
CA GLU A 136 9.71 -11.72 -13.93
C GLU A 136 9.77 -11.26 -12.49
N TYR A 137 8.65 -11.44 -11.79
CA TYR A 137 8.62 -11.35 -10.34
C TYR A 137 9.39 -12.54 -9.76
N LEU A 138 10.29 -12.30 -8.80
CA LEU A 138 10.95 -13.39 -8.10
C LEU A 138 10.10 -13.82 -6.89
N PRO A 139 9.63 -15.08 -6.83
CA PRO A 139 8.81 -15.57 -5.73
C PRO A 139 9.42 -15.25 -4.36
N CYS A 140 8.69 -14.50 -3.53
CA CYS A 140 9.14 -14.00 -2.24
C CYS A 140 7.92 -13.66 -1.37
N TRP A 141 7.85 -14.14 -0.13
CA TRP A 141 6.85 -13.71 0.85
C TRP A 141 7.01 -12.25 1.23
N LEU A 142 8.26 -11.79 1.38
CA LEU A 142 8.56 -10.36 1.48
C LEU A 142 8.47 -9.73 0.08
N SER A 143 7.26 -9.35 -0.32
CA SER A 143 6.93 -9.02 -1.71
C SER A 143 7.76 -7.90 -2.31
N TYR A 144 8.19 -6.93 -1.48
CA TYR A 144 9.12 -5.87 -1.87
C TYR A 144 10.41 -6.44 -2.47
N LEU A 145 10.99 -7.47 -1.82
CA LEU A 145 12.25 -8.08 -2.26
C LEU A 145 12.09 -8.77 -3.61
N GLY A 146 10.99 -9.49 -3.80
CA GLY A 146 10.68 -10.19 -5.05
C GLY A 146 10.50 -9.23 -6.22
N ALA A 147 9.73 -8.16 -6.01
CA ALA A 147 9.47 -7.15 -7.01
C ALA A 147 10.74 -6.34 -7.36
N MET A 148 11.49 -5.89 -6.36
CA MET A 148 12.74 -5.14 -6.56
C MET A 148 13.79 -5.98 -7.27
N ALA A 149 13.99 -7.23 -6.86
CA ALA A 149 14.98 -8.11 -7.49
C ALA A 149 14.63 -8.39 -8.96
N GLY A 150 13.35 -8.60 -9.27
CA GLY A 150 12.88 -8.78 -10.66
C GLY A 150 13.16 -7.56 -11.54
N CYS A 151 12.82 -6.36 -11.05
CA CYS A 151 13.10 -5.10 -11.75
C CYS A 151 14.61 -4.84 -11.93
N LEU A 152 15.41 -5.04 -10.89
CA LEU A 152 16.87 -4.83 -10.94
C LEU A 152 17.54 -5.81 -11.92
N ARG A 153 17.12 -7.08 -11.96
CA ARG A 153 17.60 -8.07 -12.95
C ARG A 153 17.29 -7.63 -14.37
N TYR A 154 16.06 -7.18 -14.61
CA TYR A 154 15.67 -6.66 -15.92
C TYR A 154 16.53 -5.45 -16.33
N LEU A 155 16.89 -4.59 -15.37
CA LEU A 155 17.76 -3.44 -15.59
C LEU A 155 19.26 -3.78 -15.68
N GLY A 156 19.61 -5.06 -15.74
CA GLY A 156 20.97 -5.57 -15.96
C GLY A 156 21.80 -5.75 -14.68
N VAL A 157 21.20 -5.67 -13.49
CA VAL A 157 21.90 -5.94 -12.23
C VAL A 157 21.91 -7.45 -11.96
N LYS A 158 23.11 -8.00 -11.71
CA LYS A 158 23.28 -9.41 -11.33
C LYS A 158 22.95 -9.60 -9.84
N CYS A 159 21.66 -9.64 -9.51
CA CYS A 159 21.18 -9.80 -8.13
C CYS A 159 19.95 -10.72 -8.06
N GLY A 160 19.68 -11.28 -6.88
CA GLY A 160 18.43 -11.96 -6.53
C GLY A 160 17.80 -11.39 -5.26
N THR A 161 16.78 -12.07 -4.73
CA THR A 161 16.10 -11.70 -3.48
C THR A 161 17.05 -11.70 -2.28
N VAL A 162 18.08 -12.56 -2.28
CA VAL A 162 19.14 -12.56 -1.25
C VAL A 162 19.91 -11.24 -1.23
N ASP A 163 20.30 -10.72 -2.40
CA ASP A 163 21.06 -9.47 -2.50
C ASP A 163 20.20 -8.27 -2.08
N VAL A 164 18.95 -8.21 -2.54
CA VAL A 164 18.01 -7.14 -2.15
C VAL A 164 17.71 -7.20 -0.67
N GLY A 165 17.36 -8.39 -0.14
CA GLY A 165 17.03 -8.59 1.27
C GLY A 165 18.18 -8.25 2.20
N GLY A 166 19.39 -8.66 1.82
CA GLY A 166 20.59 -8.41 2.59
C GLY A 166 21.07 -6.95 2.54
N THR A 167 21.14 -6.36 1.35
CA THR A 167 21.66 -4.99 1.17
C THR A 167 20.70 -3.93 1.71
N SER A 168 19.39 -4.15 1.54
CA SER A 168 18.35 -3.27 2.13
C SER A 168 18.20 -3.44 3.65
N GLY A 169 18.71 -4.53 4.22
CA GLY A 169 18.52 -4.92 5.62
C GLY A 169 17.13 -5.49 5.92
N TYR A 170 16.18 -5.44 4.98
CA TYR A 170 14.79 -5.82 5.25
C TYR A 170 14.63 -7.29 5.65
N ALA A 171 15.47 -8.20 5.12
CA ALA A 171 15.45 -9.62 5.52
C ALA A 171 15.82 -9.84 7.01
N PHE A 172 16.53 -8.90 7.63
CA PHE A 172 16.96 -8.97 9.02
C PHE A 172 15.90 -8.47 10.01
N LEU A 173 15.00 -7.60 9.55
CA LEU A 173 13.97 -7.04 10.43
C LEU A 173 12.92 -8.08 10.79
N VAL A 174 12.63 -8.21 12.08
CA VAL A 174 11.39 -8.81 12.60
C VAL A 174 10.60 -7.66 13.22
N ASN A 175 9.34 -7.49 12.84
CA ASN A 175 8.46 -6.44 13.33
C ASN A 175 7.05 -7.01 13.49
N VAL A 176 6.45 -6.81 14.66
CA VAL A 176 5.09 -7.29 14.96
C VAL A 176 4.31 -6.22 15.72
N SER A 177 2.99 -6.26 15.60
CA SER A 177 2.09 -5.47 16.45
C SER A 177 2.08 -5.99 17.88
N LYS A 178 1.89 -5.10 18.85
CA LYS A 178 1.71 -5.47 20.25
C LYS A 178 0.30 -5.97 20.51
N GLY A 179 0.16 -7.02 21.33
CA GLY A 179 -1.13 -7.57 21.77
C GLY A 179 -1.88 -8.43 20.73
N GLU A 180 -1.50 -8.39 19.46
CA GLU A 180 -2.06 -9.23 18.40
C GLU A 180 -1.01 -9.51 17.32
N ILE A 181 -1.17 -10.59 16.55
CA ILE A 181 -0.31 -10.86 15.39
C ILE A 181 -1.02 -10.41 14.13
N CYS A 182 -0.90 -9.13 13.81
CA CYS A 182 -1.50 -8.54 12.63
C CYS A 182 -0.69 -8.90 11.37
N PRO A 183 -1.33 -9.25 10.24
CA PRO A 183 -0.62 -9.55 8.99
C PRO A 183 0.20 -8.38 8.46
N SER A 184 -0.09 -7.15 8.87
CA SER A 184 0.73 -6.00 8.50
C SER A 184 2.10 -5.96 9.17
N GLY A 185 2.40 -6.84 10.15
CA GLY A 185 3.70 -6.89 10.84
C GLY A 185 4.93 -6.66 9.95
N PRO A 186 5.12 -7.45 8.87
CA PRO A 186 6.28 -7.32 8.01
C PRO A 186 6.34 -6.00 7.24
N THR A 187 5.19 -5.34 6.98
CA THR A 187 5.07 -4.20 6.05
C THR A 187 4.72 -2.88 6.73
N ALA A 188 4.24 -2.90 7.98
CA ALA A 188 3.88 -1.73 8.79
C ALA A 188 5.14 -1.07 9.38
N LEU A 189 5.93 -0.48 8.50
CA LEU A 189 7.20 0.13 8.85
C LEU A 189 7.06 1.62 9.12
N HIS A 190 7.85 2.14 10.05
CA HIS A 190 7.98 3.58 10.21
C HIS A 190 8.65 4.19 8.97
N MET A 191 8.22 5.39 8.57
CA MET A 191 8.70 6.06 7.35
C MET A 191 10.22 6.21 7.29
N LYS A 192 10.88 6.50 8.42
CA LYS A 192 12.36 6.60 8.47
C LYS A 192 13.04 5.26 8.24
N THR A 193 12.51 4.19 8.82
CA THR A 193 13.00 2.82 8.64
C THR A 193 12.81 2.37 7.20
N PHE A 194 11.66 2.67 6.60
CA PHE A 194 11.42 2.39 5.19
C PHE A 194 12.37 3.15 4.26
N LYS A 195 12.67 4.43 4.54
CA LYS A 195 13.70 5.18 3.81
C LYS A 195 15.09 4.54 3.92
N ARG A 196 15.44 3.91 5.05
CA ARG A 196 16.70 3.14 5.19
C ARG A 196 16.71 1.90 4.30
N ILE A 197 15.58 1.20 4.16
CA ILE A 197 15.41 0.07 3.22
C ILE A 197 15.63 0.55 1.78
N VAL A 198 14.94 1.62 1.38
CA VAL A 198 15.07 2.20 0.03
C VAL A 198 16.53 2.55 -0.26
N ARG A 199 17.20 3.27 0.64
CA ARG A 199 18.63 3.62 0.49
C ARG A 199 19.53 2.39 0.38
N GLY A 200 19.28 1.34 1.15
CA GLY A 200 20.04 0.09 1.05
C GLY A 200 19.80 -0.62 -0.29
N THR A 201 18.58 -0.60 -0.83
CA THR A 201 18.29 -1.09 -2.18
C THR A 201 19.04 -0.29 -3.25
N GLU A 202 19.17 1.03 -3.09
CA GLU A 202 19.92 1.86 -4.04
C GLU A 202 21.41 1.49 -4.14
N SER A 203 21.99 0.91 -3.08
CA SER A 203 23.36 0.37 -3.07
C SER A 203 23.56 -0.81 -4.01
N LEU A 204 22.51 -1.31 -4.69
CA LEU A 204 22.60 -2.26 -5.80
C LEU A 204 22.79 -1.59 -7.18
N GLY A 205 22.92 -0.26 -7.21
CA GLY A 205 23.38 0.47 -8.39
C GLY A 205 22.32 1.28 -9.13
N TRP A 206 21.18 1.56 -8.50
CA TRP A 206 20.11 2.39 -9.07
C TRP A 206 19.53 3.33 -8.03
N LYS A 207 19.36 4.61 -8.39
CA LYS A 207 18.53 5.54 -7.62
C LYS A 207 17.05 5.24 -7.83
N LEU A 208 16.29 5.40 -6.74
CA LEU A 208 14.85 5.21 -6.70
C LEU A 208 14.20 6.56 -6.47
N ASP A 209 13.36 6.97 -7.41
CA ASP A 209 12.35 7.99 -7.15
C ASP A 209 11.10 7.30 -6.61
N VAL A 210 10.60 7.78 -5.47
CA VAL A 210 9.52 7.14 -4.72
C VAL A 210 8.34 8.09 -4.64
N PHE A 211 7.24 7.68 -5.26
CA PHE A 211 5.94 8.32 -5.04
C PHE A 211 5.26 7.63 -3.86
N THR A 212 4.77 8.41 -2.89
CA THR A 212 4.00 7.90 -1.74
C THR A 212 2.71 8.71 -1.56
N TYR A 213 1.59 8.01 -1.51
CA TYR A 213 0.32 8.51 -0.98
C TYR A 213 0.07 7.87 0.39
N PRO A 214 0.13 8.61 1.51
CA PRO A 214 0.18 8.03 2.86
C PRO A 214 -1.21 7.70 3.44
N HIS A 215 -2.11 7.18 2.61
CA HIS A 215 -3.43 6.73 3.04
C HIS A 215 -3.83 5.45 2.30
N SER A 216 -4.70 4.66 2.93
CA SER A 216 -5.32 3.51 2.28
C SER A 216 -6.04 3.89 0.99
N TYR A 217 -5.93 3.02 0.00
CA TYR A 217 -6.65 3.10 -1.26
C TYR A 217 -7.29 1.74 -1.59
N PRO A 218 -8.60 1.72 -1.91
CA PRO A 218 -9.54 2.80 -1.65
C PRO A 218 -9.67 3.07 -0.14
N ALA A 219 -9.97 4.30 0.26
CA ALA A 219 -10.21 4.66 1.66
C ALA A 219 -11.44 3.92 2.22
N LYS A 220 -12.40 3.59 1.35
CA LYS A 220 -13.51 2.68 1.66
C LYS A 220 -13.68 1.67 0.52
N GLU A 221 -13.63 0.39 0.87
CA GLU A 221 -13.78 -0.69 -0.11
C GLU A 221 -15.08 -0.56 -0.91
N GLY A 222 -14.97 -0.81 -2.22
CA GLY A 222 -16.08 -0.70 -3.17
C GLY A 222 -16.55 0.72 -3.48
N ARG A 223 -15.94 1.77 -2.90
CA ARG A 223 -16.39 3.16 -3.09
C ARG A 223 -15.22 4.11 -3.38
N LEU A 224 -14.91 4.27 -4.66
CA LEU A 224 -13.92 5.26 -5.12
C LEU A 224 -14.51 6.67 -5.14
N THR A 225 -13.78 7.61 -4.55
CA THR A 225 -14.04 9.04 -4.70
C THR A 225 -13.46 9.57 -6.01
N ALA A 226 -13.95 10.74 -6.45
CA ALA A 226 -13.37 11.41 -7.62
C ALA A 226 -11.88 11.72 -7.45
N ARG A 227 -11.45 12.06 -6.23
CA ARG A 227 -10.05 12.33 -5.90
C ARG A 227 -9.19 11.07 -6.01
N GLU A 228 -9.68 9.93 -5.54
CA GLU A 228 -8.99 8.63 -5.65
C GLU A 228 -8.91 8.16 -7.10
N THR A 229 -9.99 8.36 -7.86
CA THR A 229 -9.99 8.05 -9.29
C THR A 229 -8.92 8.86 -10.03
N GLU A 230 -8.85 10.16 -9.74
CA GLU A 230 -7.86 11.07 -10.32
C GLU A 230 -6.42 10.76 -9.89
N LEU A 231 -6.23 10.40 -8.62
CA LEU A 231 -4.94 9.94 -8.09
C LEU A 231 -4.46 8.69 -8.84
N ALA A 232 -5.29 7.65 -8.92
CA ALA A 232 -4.94 6.42 -9.60
C ALA A 232 -4.66 6.65 -11.09
N ARG A 233 -5.45 7.51 -11.75
CA ARG A 233 -5.20 7.93 -13.13
C ARG A 233 -3.84 8.62 -13.29
N THR A 234 -3.48 9.52 -12.38
CA THR A 234 -2.19 10.22 -12.41
C THR A 234 -1.01 9.26 -12.27
N ILE A 235 -1.13 8.30 -11.34
CA ILE A 235 -0.12 7.24 -11.15
C ILE A 235 -0.03 6.37 -12.41
N PHE A 236 -1.17 5.98 -12.97
CA PHE A 236 -1.26 5.19 -14.20
C PHE A 236 -0.54 5.85 -15.37
N GLU A 237 -0.86 7.11 -15.66
CA GLU A 237 -0.25 7.85 -16.78
C GLU A 237 1.27 8.02 -16.61
N ARG A 238 1.72 8.26 -15.37
CA ARG A 238 3.15 8.31 -15.07
C ARG A 238 3.84 6.97 -15.32
N ILE A 239 3.23 5.85 -14.91
CA ILE A 239 3.76 4.50 -15.15
C ILE A 239 3.76 4.17 -16.64
N LYS A 240 2.69 4.52 -17.37
CA LYS A 240 2.64 4.37 -18.83
C LYS A 240 3.80 5.10 -19.50
N LYS A 241 4.05 6.35 -19.09
CA LYS A 241 5.17 7.15 -19.60
C LYS A 241 6.52 6.48 -19.33
N GLU A 242 6.74 6.00 -18.11
CA GLU A 242 7.99 5.32 -17.72
C GLU A 242 8.24 4.07 -18.57
N ILE A 243 7.22 3.25 -18.78
CA ILE A 243 7.30 2.03 -19.59
C ILE A 243 7.49 2.36 -21.06
N ARG A 244 6.65 3.25 -21.62
CA ARG A 244 6.64 3.57 -23.04
C ARG A 244 7.94 4.24 -23.48
N GLU A 245 8.38 5.25 -22.75
CA GLU A 245 9.49 6.12 -23.19
C GLU A 245 10.85 5.64 -22.70
N LYS A 246 10.93 5.02 -21.52
CA LYS A 246 12.20 4.61 -20.92
C LYS A 246 12.41 3.11 -20.89
N GLN A 247 11.39 2.31 -21.25
CA GLN A 247 11.43 0.84 -21.20
C GLN A 247 11.78 0.31 -19.81
N LYS A 248 11.35 1.00 -18.75
CA LYS A 248 11.66 0.66 -17.35
C LYS A 248 10.41 0.16 -16.61
N PRO A 249 10.54 -0.91 -15.81
CA PRO A 249 9.45 -1.39 -14.97
C PRO A 249 9.27 -0.49 -13.74
N VAL A 250 8.11 -0.60 -13.10
CA VAL A 250 7.79 0.11 -11.86
C VAL A 250 7.41 -0.92 -10.80
N VAL A 251 7.91 -0.76 -9.57
CA VAL A 251 7.39 -1.53 -8.43
C VAL A 251 6.23 -0.74 -7.82
N LEU A 252 5.09 -1.38 -7.59
CA LEU A 252 3.87 -0.74 -7.07
C LEU A 252 3.30 -1.54 -5.89
N TRP A 253 2.97 -0.85 -4.81
CA TRP A 253 2.24 -1.40 -3.66
C TRP A 253 0.73 -1.44 -3.92
N GLY A 254 0.08 -2.51 -3.47
CA GLY A 254 -1.37 -2.60 -3.51
C GLY A 254 -1.90 -2.99 -4.89
N LEU A 255 -1.21 -3.90 -5.58
CA LEU A 255 -1.72 -4.48 -6.82
C LEU A 255 -2.84 -5.48 -6.50
N ALA A 256 -2.55 -6.77 -6.57
CA ALA A 256 -3.57 -7.81 -6.43
C ALA A 256 -3.98 -8.10 -4.98
N ALA A 257 -3.25 -7.53 -4.03
CA ALA A 257 -3.43 -7.54 -2.58
C ALA A 257 -2.57 -6.39 -2.00
N PRO A 258 -2.61 -6.11 -0.68
CA PRO A 258 -1.66 -5.23 0.01
C PRO A 258 -0.24 -5.82 0.00
N GLU A 259 0.35 -5.89 -1.20
CA GLU A 259 1.65 -6.48 -1.50
C GLU A 259 2.31 -5.67 -2.63
N TYR A 260 3.64 -5.65 -2.65
CA TYR A 260 4.40 -5.10 -3.76
C TYR A 260 4.39 -6.07 -4.95
N GLY A 261 4.28 -5.52 -6.16
CA GLY A 261 4.51 -6.27 -7.38
C GLY A 261 5.15 -5.40 -8.46
N ILE A 262 5.42 -6.03 -9.59
CA ILE A 262 6.03 -5.41 -10.75
C ILE A 262 4.90 -5.00 -11.71
N VAL A 263 4.87 -3.74 -12.10
CA VAL A 263 4.16 -3.29 -13.29
C VAL A 263 5.14 -3.37 -14.47
N ARG A 264 4.91 -4.35 -15.35
CA ARG A 264 5.74 -4.63 -16.53
C ARG A 264 5.14 -4.12 -17.83
N GLY A 265 3.93 -3.58 -17.79
CA GLY A 265 3.24 -3.12 -18.98
C GLY A 265 1.88 -2.54 -18.67
N TYR A 266 1.16 -2.21 -19.73
CA TYR A 266 -0.24 -1.82 -19.68
C TYR A 266 -0.98 -2.30 -20.93
N GLN A 267 -2.30 -2.47 -20.79
CA GLN A 267 -3.22 -2.74 -21.89
C GLN A 267 -4.48 -1.91 -21.65
N GLY A 268 -4.71 -0.91 -22.50
CA GLY A 268 -5.75 0.09 -22.28
C GLY A 268 -5.58 0.78 -20.94
N ASP A 269 -6.56 0.59 -20.04
CA ASP A 269 -6.64 1.18 -18.71
C ASP A 269 -6.28 0.17 -17.59
N SER A 270 -5.46 -0.82 -17.91
CA SER A 270 -5.05 -1.86 -16.97
C SER A 270 -3.54 -2.04 -16.95
N TYR A 271 -3.00 -2.36 -15.77
CA TYR A 271 -1.63 -2.78 -15.56
C TYR A 271 -1.43 -4.23 -15.99
N LEU A 272 -0.34 -4.50 -16.71
CA LEU A 272 0.20 -5.85 -16.86
C LEU A 272 1.19 -6.08 -15.73
N VAL A 273 0.94 -7.08 -14.88
CA VAL A 273 1.63 -7.23 -13.60
C VAL A 273 2.36 -8.58 -13.46
N GLY A 274 3.29 -8.63 -12.51
CA GLY A 274 3.79 -9.85 -11.88
C GLY A 274 3.86 -9.65 -10.37
N THR A 275 3.23 -10.53 -9.59
CA THR A 275 3.01 -10.34 -8.16
C THR A 275 3.32 -11.59 -7.34
N PHE A 276 3.16 -11.48 -6.02
CA PHE A 276 3.28 -12.61 -5.08
C PHE A 276 2.35 -13.80 -5.42
N ARG A 277 1.31 -13.61 -6.25
CA ARG A 277 0.44 -14.71 -6.69
C ARG A 277 1.22 -15.82 -7.42
N GLY A 278 2.34 -15.48 -8.06
CA GLY A 278 3.27 -16.46 -8.62
C GLY A 278 3.92 -17.39 -7.59
N VAL A 279 3.92 -17.02 -6.30
CA VAL A 279 4.33 -17.91 -5.18
C VAL A 279 3.28 -19.00 -4.95
N ALA A 280 2.00 -18.63 -4.98
CA ALA A 280 0.88 -19.54 -4.73
C ALA A 280 0.52 -20.39 -5.96
N LYS A 281 0.69 -19.84 -7.17
CA LYS A 281 0.42 -20.51 -8.45
C LYS A 281 1.54 -20.21 -9.46
N PRO A 282 2.68 -20.92 -9.42
CA PRO A 282 3.79 -20.70 -10.34
C PRO A 282 3.37 -20.89 -11.81
N GLY A 283 3.81 -19.99 -12.69
CA GLY A 283 3.66 -20.12 -14.14
C GLY A 283 2.29 -19.76 -14.73
N GLY A 284 1.28 -19.43 -13.90
CA GLY A 284 -0.03 -18.97 -14.40
C GLY A 284 0.02 -17.52 -14.90
N PRO A 285 -0.65 -17.19 -16.02
CA PRO A 285 -0.79 -15.79 -16.43
C PRO A 285 -1.60 -15.01 -15.39
N GLU A 286 -1.09 -13.83 -14.99
CA GLU A 286 -1.83 -12.90 -14.15
C GLU A 286 -2.71 -12.00 -15.01
N ALA A 287 -3.99 -11.91 -14.65
CA ALA A 287 -4.94 -11.03 -15.33
C ALA A 287 -4.50 -9.56 -15.17
N PRO A 288 -4.69 -8.71 -16.21
CA PRO A 288 -4.46 -7.28 -16.08
C PRO A 288 -5.30 -6.69 -14.94
N ILE A 289 -4.74 -5.74 -14.20
CA ILE A 289 -5.42 -5.07 -13.08
C ILE A 289 -5.85 -3.68 -13.55
N PRO A 290 -7.16 -3.34 -13.54
CA PRO A 290 -7.62 -1.99 -13.85
C PRO A 290 -6.90 -0.95 -12.97
N TYR A 291 -6.50 0.19 -13.54
CA TYR A 291 -5.61 1.10 -12.81
C TYR A 291 -6.20 1.65 -11.50
N HIS A 292 -7.52 1.68 -11.40
CA HIS A 292 -8.27 2.16 -10.24
C HIS A 292 -8.60 1.04 -9.24
N ASP A 293 -8.31 -0.22 -9.56
CA ASP A 293 -8.62 -1.38 -8.71
C ASP A 293 -7.43 -1.80 -7.82
N LEU A 294 -6.64 -0.83 -7.37
CA LEU A 294 -5.54 -1.07 -6.43
C LEU A 294 -6.08 -1.46 -5.05
N LYS A 295 -5.44 -2.43 -4.41
CA LYS A 295 -5.71 -2.93 -3.05
C LYS A 295 -4.64 -2.43 -2.07
N ALA A 296 -4.45 -1.13 -2.01
CA ALA A 296 -3.31 -0.50 -1.33
C ALA A 296 -3.69 -0.05 0.08
N THR A 297 -3.72 -0.98 1.05
CA THR A 297 -3.97 -0.64 2.45
C THR A 297 -2.79 0.14 3.03
N GLY A 298 -3.07 1.19 3.82
CA GLY A 298 -2.07 2.00 4.52
C GLY A 298 -1.43 3.10 3.66
N CYS A 299 -1.04 2.79 2.43
CA CYS A 299 -0.46 3.75 1.49
C CYS A 299 -0.64 3.30 0.03
N ILE A 300 -0.23 4.14 -0.92
CA ILE A 300 0.24 3.70 -2.25
C ILE A 300 1.71 4.13 -2.36
N ASP A 301 2.58 3.18 -2.67
CA ASP A 301 3.99 3.44 -2.98
C ASP A 301 4.32 2.96 -4.40
N ALA A 302 4.96 3.81 -5.19
CA ALA A 302 5.48 3.48 -6.52
C ALA A 302 6.95 3.85 -6.64
N PHE A 303 7.78 2.90 -7.10
CA PHE A 303 9.23 3.06 -7.22
C PHE A 303 9.67 3.09 -8.69
N TYR A 304 10.34 4.18 -9.05
CA TYR A 304 10.84 4.43 -10.39
C TYR A 304 12.37 4.40 -10.38
N PHE A 305 12.95 3.61 -11.29
CA PHE A 305 14.41 3.46 -11.38
C PHE A 305 14.99 4.58 -12.25
N THR A 306 15.58 5.61 -11.64
CA THR A 306 15.92 6.85 -12.35
C THR A 306 17.32 6.78 -12.98
N GLN A 307 18.36 6.75 -12.15
CA GLN A 307 19.76 6.87 -12.56
C GLN A 307 20.59 5.69 -12.04
N ARG A 308 21.56 5.23 -12.85
CA ARG A 308 22.56 4.27 -12.38
C ARG A 308 23.55 4.92 -11.40
N VAL A 309 23.86 4.20 -10.33
CA VAL A 309 24.78 4.65 -9.29
C VAL A 309 26.03 3.78 -9.33
N ARG A 310 27.20 4.41 -9.25
CA ARG A 310 28.46 3.69 -9.06
C ARG A 310 28.53 3.18 -7.62
N VAL A 311 28.67 1.87 -7.47
CA VAL A 311 28.78 1.21 -6.16
C VAL A 311 30.23 0.87 -5.87
N ILE A 312 30.73 1.26 -4.70
CA ILE A 312 32.05 0.83 -4.21
C ILE A 312 31.84 -0.45 -3.39
N PRO A 313 32.27 -1.64 -3.87
CA PRO A 313 31.82 -2.91 -3.28
C PRO A 313 32.19 -3.09 -1.81
N ALA A 314 33.36 -2.60 -1.37
CA ALA A 314 33.78 -2.72 0.03
C ALA A 314 32.94 -1.84 0.97
N ALA A 315 32.71 -0.57 0.59
CA ALA A 315 31.87 0.35 1.36
C ALA A 315 30.42 -0.14 1.43
N ALA A 316 29.86 -0.59 0.29
CA ALA A 316 28.50 -1.12 0.23
C ALA A 316 28.31 -2.36 1.11
N ARG A 317 29.32 -3.26 1.19
CA ARG A 317 29.27 -4.42 2.11
C ARG A 317 29.27 -3.99 3.58
N ARG A 318 30.13 -3.03 3.95
CA ARG A 318 30.20 -2.52 5.32
C ARG A 318 28.87 -1.87 5.72
N GLU A 319 28.35 -0.97 4.89
CA GLU A 319 27.06 -0.29 5.14
C GLU A 319 25.89 -1.28 5.20
N ALA A 320 25.91 -2.33 4.37
CA ALA A 320 24.90 -3.39 4.43
C ALA A 320 24.98 -4.18 5.75
N LEU A 321 26.18 -4.50 6.25
CA LEU A 321 26.36 -5.18 7.53
C LEU A 321 25.91 -4.31 8.71
N GLU A 322 26.30 -3.04 8.73
CA GLU A 322 25.86 -2.08 9.77
C GLU A 322 24.33 -1.96 9.80
N ARG A 323 23.69 -1.88 8.62
CA ARG A 323 22.24 -1.85 8.49
C ARG A 323 21.59 -3.14 8.95
N ALA A 324 22.15 -4.28 8.57
CA ALA A 324 21.66 -5.60 8.97
C ALA A 324 21.69 -5.77 10.50
N ILE A 325 22.76 -5.32 11.16
CA ILE A 325 22.88 -5.34 12.62
C ILE A 325 21.79 -4.48 13.27
N ALA A 326 21.66 -3.22 12.86
CA ALA A 326 20.65 -2.33 13.43
C ALA A 326 19.22 -2.86 13.23
N PHE A 327 18.93 -3.43 12.05
CA PHE A 327 17.62 -3.99 11.75
C PHE A 327 17.34 -5.28 12.53
N ALA A 328 18.33 -6.16 12.66
CA ALA A 328 18.21 -7.39 13.43
C ALA A 328 17.99 -7.09 14.91
N GLU A 329 18.65 -6.06 15.45
CA GLU A 329 18.50 -5.62 16.84
C GLU A 329 17.17 -4.94 17.14
N GLY A 330 16.47 -4.47 16.10
CA GLY A 330 15.33 -3.58 16.27
C GLY A 330 15.74 -2.14 16.62
N ASP A 331 17.00 -1.77 16.41
CA ASP A 331 17.50 -0.38 16.50
C ASP A 331 17.10 0.44 15.27
N VAL A 332 15.79 0.63 15.17
CA VAL A 332 15.09 1.31 14.09
C VAL A 332 13.90 2.08 14.66
N ASP A 333 13.45 3.11 13.95
CA ASP A 333 12.17 3.73 14.30
C ASP A 333 11.05 2.69 14.06
N VAL A 334 10.17 2.51 15.03
CA VAL A 334 9.00 1.63 14.95
C VAL A 334 7.71 2.45 15.03
N GLN A 335 6.62 1.92 14.48
CA GLN A 335 5.29 2.51 14.64
C GLN A 335 4.85 2.39 16.12
N THR A 336 4.00 3.31 16.61
CA THR A 336 3.62 3.44 18.04
C THR A 336 3.19 2.13 18.72
N ASN A 337 2.51 1.23 17.98
CA ASN A 337 1.99 -0.04 18.49
C ASN A 337 2.78 -1.28 18.03
N TYR A 338 4.02 -1.08 17.61
CA TYR A 338 4.86 -2.14 17.09
C TYR A 338 6.11 -2.32 17.93
N VAL A 339 6.72 -3.50 17.80
CA VAL A 339 8.00 -3.84 18.39
C VAL A 339 8.83 -4.57 17.33
N ALA A 340 10.15 -4.33 17.35
CA ALA A 340 11.09 -4.88 16.38
C ALA A 340 12.23 -5.66 17.04
N GLY A 341 12.96 -6.44 16.24
CA GLY A 341 14.13 -7.20 16.66
C GLY A 341 13.78 -8.41 17.54
N PRO A 342 14.68 -8.86 18.44
CA PRO A 342 14.44 -10.03 19.29
C PRO A 342 13.24 -9.85 20.22
N ALA A 343 12.94 -8.62 20.66
CA ALA A 343 11.78 -8.31 21.48
C ALA A 343 10.45 -8.57 20.75
N ALA A 344 10.43 -8.48 19.42
CA ALA A 344 9.25 -8.84 18.62
C ALA A 344 8.92 -10.33 18.68
N LEU A 345 9.93 -11.19 18.85
CA LEU A 345 9.74 -12.63 18.99
C LEU A 345 9.18 -12.99 20.38
N ASP A 346 9.56 -12.24 21.42
CA ASP A 346 8.99 -12.37 22.76
C ASP A 346 7.53 -11.93 22.78
N GLU A 347 7.23 -10.74 22.25
CA GLU A 347 5.85 -10.23 22.13
C GLU A 347 4.97 -11.25 21.40
N TRP A 348 5.46 -11.80 20.29
CA TRP A 348 4.72 -12.80 19.54
C TRP A 348 4.51 -14.10 20.33
N ALA A 349 5.53 -14.60 21.02
CA ALA A 349 5.40 -15.77 21.88
C ALA A 349 4.37 -15.54 23.00
N ASP A 350 4.38 -14.36 23.61
CA ASP A 350 3.47 -14.00 24.69
C ASP A 350 2.02 -13.84 24.20
N VAL A 351 1.80 -13.22 23.03
CA VAL A 351 0.48 -13.14 22.39
C VAL A 351 -0.08 -14.53 22.09
N LEU A 352 0.76 -15.44 21.58
CA LEU A 352 0.33 -16.82 21.36
C LEU A 352 -0.10 -17.50 22.66
N GLU A 353 0.51 -17.21 23.81
CA GLU A 353 0.15 -17.88 25.07
C GLU A 353 -1.01 -17.23 25.81
N ARG A 354 -1.15 -15.90 25.74
CA ARG A 354 -2.06 -15.12 26.60
C ARG A 354 -3.40 -14.77 25.97
N VAL A 355 -3.48 -14.66 24.65
CA VAL A 355 -4.72 -14.22 23.98
C VAL A 355 -5.71 -15.39 23.89
N ASP A 356 -6.97 -15.13 24.23
CA ASP A 356 -8.07 -16.10 24.16
C ASP A 356 -8.27 -16.61 22.74
N ASP A 357 -8.69 -17.87 22.60
CA ASP A 357 -8.82 -18.55 21.30
C ASP A 357 -9.70 -17.79 20.29
N ALA A 358 -10.73 -17.08 20.75
CA ALA A 358 -11.64 -16.31 19.90
C ALA A 358 -11.03 -15.00 19.36
N ALA A 359 -10.00 -14.45 20.01
CA ALA A 359 -9.32 -13.21 19.62
C ALA A 359 -8.03 -13.47 18.84
N GLN A 360 -7.72 -14.73 18.54
CA GLN A 360 -6.51 -15.14 17.84
C GLN A 360 -6.59 -14.86 16.33
N ASN A 361 -5.58 -14.15 15.80
CA ASN A 361 -5.47 -13.86 14.37
C ASN A 361 -4.64 -14.94 13.65
N TYR A 362 -5.28 -16.03 13.20
CA TYR A 362 -4.59 -17.13 12.50
C TYR A 362 -3.89 -16.65 11.24
N MET A 363 -4.58 -15.85 10.42
CA MET A 363 -4.06 -15.33 9.15
C MET A 363 -2.77 -14.56 9.38
N GLY A 364 -2.79 -13.59 10.29
CA GLY A 364 -1.60 -12.81 10.62
C GLY A 364 -0.48 -13.67 11.18
N ASN A 365 -0.77 -14.60 12.09
CA ASN A 365 0.23 -15.53 12.65
C ASN A 365 0.91 -16.38 11.56
N SER A 366 0.12 -16.97 10.67
CA SER A 366 0.65 -17.85 9.62
C SER A 366 1.40 -17.09 8.52
N TYR A 367 0.92 -15.90 8.14
CA TYR A 367 1.58 -15.01 7.18
C TYR A 367 2.91 -14.44 7.71
N VAL A 368 2.90 -13.86 8.92
CA VAL A 368 4.12 -13.37 9.58
C VAL A 368 5.13 -14.53 9.75
N GLY A 369 4.65 -15.73 10.08
CA GLY A 369 5.42 -16.98 10.08
C GLY A 369 6.20 -17.23 8.79
N ALA A 370 5.52 -17.14 7.65
CA ALA A 370 6.12 -17.34 6.34
C ALA A 370 7.15 -16.26 6.02
N CYS A 371 6.83 -14.98 6.24
CA CYS A 371 7.72 -13.85 6.01
C CYS A 371 8.99 -13.92 6.88
N VAL A 372 8.86 -14.21 8.17
CA VAL A 372 10.00 -14.30 9.09
C VAL A 372 10.88 -15.50 8.72
N ARG A 373 10.29 -16.67 8.43
CA ARG A 373 11.04 -17.86 7.98
C ARG A 373 11.90 -17.55 6.76
N GLU A 374 11.31 -16.94 5.73
CA GLU A 374 11.99 -16.59 4.49
C GLU A 374 13.06 -15.53 4.74
N GLY A 375 12.75 -14.47 5.50
CA GLY A 375 13.72 -13.45 5.90
C GLY A 375 14.97 -14.06 6.53
N ARG A 376 14.82 -15.05 7.42
CA ARG A 376 15.97 -15.70 8.07
C ARG A 376 16.79 -16.54 7.07
N GLN A 377 16.12 -17.20 6.11
CA GLN A 377 16.80 -17.95 5.05
C GLN A 377 17.61 -17.02 4.14
N LEU A 378 17.06 -15.85 3.80
CA LEU A 378 17.73 -14.82 3.00
C LEU A 378 18.92 -14.22 3.78
N SER A 379 18.75 -13.89 5.05
CA SER A 379 19.81 -13.40 5.93
C SER A 379 20.97 -14.39 6.05
N ALA A 380 20.67 -15.68 6.27
CA ALA A 380 21.67 -16.73 6.30
C ALA A 380 22.47 -16.79 4.98
N SER A 381 21.76 -16.78 3.85
CA SER A 381 22.37 -16.84 2.51
C SER A 381 23.24 -15.63 2.22
N PHE A 382 22.77 -14.42 2.58
CA PHE A 382 23.50 -13.18 2.39
C PHE A 382 24.81 -13.15 3.18
N LEU A 383 24.76 -13.48 4.47
CA LEU A 383 25.95 -13.51 5.32
C LEU A 383 26.96 -14.57 4.86
N ARG A 384 26.48 -15.72 4.34
CA ARG A 384 27.35 -16.74 3.73
C ARG A 384 28.02 -16.27 2.45
N GLN A 385 27.34 -15.47 1.64
CA GLN A 385 27.95 -14.88 0.44
C GLN A 385 28.96 -13.79 0.83
N MET A 386 28.66 -13.02 1.88
CA MET A 386 29.55 -11.98 2.40
C MET A 386 30.81 -12.56 3.04
N SER A 387 30.71 -13.68 3.77
CA SER A 387 31.87 -14.34 4.39
C SER A 387 32.91 -14.80 3.37
N LYS A 388 32.48 -15.19 2.16
CA LYS A 388 33.38 -15.56 1.05
C LYS A 388 34.16 -14.38 0.45
N LYS A 389 33.76 -13.14 0.75
CA LYS A 389 34.28 -11.90 0.14
C LYS A 389 34.95 -10.98 1.16
N THR A 390 35.26 -11.49 2.35
CA THR A 390 35.80 -10.73 3.49
C THR A 390 37.05 -11.43 4.08
N PRO A 391 37.94 -10.69 4.77
CA PRO A 391 39.14 -11.25 5.39
C PRO A 391 38.83 -12.36 6.41
N ALA A 392 39.77 -13.27 6.64
CA ALA A 392 39.58 -14.50 7.43
C ALA A 392 38.92 -14.28 8.81
N ARG A 393 39.33 -13.25 9.55
CA ARG A 393 38.77 -12.93 10.87
C ARG A 393 37.28 -12.56 10.79
N GLN A 394 36.90 -11.69 9.86
CA GLN A 394 35.50 -11.30 9.63
C GLN A 394 34.69 -12.47 9.07
N SER A 395 35.27 -13.20 8.11
CA SER A 395 34.66 -14.36 7.46
C SER A 395 34.19 -15.41 8.47
N ARG A 396 35.02 -15.74 9.47
CA ARG A 396 34.66 -16.68 10.55
C ARG A 396 33.41 -16.25 11.32
N HIS A 397 33.30 -14.96 11.63
CA HIS A 397 32.15 -14.44 12.36
C HIS A 397 30.90 -14.35 11.50
N LEU A 398 31.02 -13.91 10.24
CA LEU A 398 29.90 -13.91 9.28
C LEU A 398 29.37 -15.33 9.00
N ALA A 399 30.25 -16.33 8.90
CA ALA A 399 29.87 -17.73 8.74
C ALA A 399 29.06 -18.23 9.95
N LYS A 400 29.51 -17.94 11.18
CA LYS A 400 28.76 -18.29 12.39
C LYS A 400 27.41 -17.57 12.49
N ALA A 401 27.36 -16.29 12.12
CA ALA A 401 26.08 -15.56 12.05
C ALA A 401 25.13 -16.18 11.02
N SER A 402 25.65 -16.59 9.85
CA SER A 402 24.89 -17.33 8.83
C SER A 402 24.32 -18.64 9.39
N GLU A 403 25.11 -19.42 10.11
CA GLU A 403 24.66 -20.67 10.74
C GLU A 403 23.54 -20.46 11.76
N SER A 404 23.62 -19.40 12.58
CA SER A 404 22.56 -19.03 13.51
C SER A 404 21.25 -18.67 12.79
N TYR A 405 21.30 -17.83 11.75
CA TYR A 405 20.12 -17.54 10.93
C TYR A 405 19.55 -18.78 10.24
N GLU A 406 20.41 -19.70 9.80
CA GLU A 406 19.97 -20.97 9.21
C GLU A 406 19.25 -21.86 10.23
N LYS A 407 19.73 -21.92 11.48
CA LYS A 407 19.04 -22.58 12.60
C LYS A 407 17.71 -21.90 12.89
N GLY A 408 17.67 -20.58 12.94
CA GLY A 408 16.43 -19.79 13.09
C GLY A 408 15.41 -20.09 11.99
N SER A 409 15.85 -20.17 10.73
CA SER A 409 14.98 -20.54 9.60
C SER A 409 14.43 -21.97 9.72
N ARG A 410 15.24 -22.95 10.16
CA ARG A 410 14.76 -24.32 10.43
C ARG A 410 13.74 -24.38 11.57
N LEU A 411 13.93 -23.61 12.63
CA LEU A 411 12.96 -23.47 13.70
C LEU A 411 11.65 -22.87 13.17
N MET A 412 11.73 -21.80 12.38
CA MET A 412 10.56 -21.19 11.74
C MET A 412 9.90 -22.11 10.69
N LEU A 413 10.64 -23.02 10.06
CA LEU A 413 10.03 -24.09 9.25
C LEU A 413 9.14 -24.99 10.12
N ALA A 414 9.58 -25.39 11.31
CA ALA A 414 8.74 -26.14 12.24
C ALA A 414 7.52 -25.33 12.73
N PHE A 415 7.69 -24.01 12.91
CA PHE A 415 6.58 -23.09 13.20
C PHE A 415 5.54 -23.07 12.06
N THR A 416 5.97 -22.83 10.82
CA THR A 416 5.08 -22.81 9.64
C THR A 416 4.46 -24.16 9.31
N LYS A 417 5.03 -25.28 9.77
CA LYS A 417 4.36 -26.59 9.73
C LYS A 417 3.26 -26.72 10.77
N THR A 418 3.40 -26.04 11.91
CA THR A 418 2.38 -26.01 12.97
C THR A 418 1.23 -25.05 12.60
N PHE A 419 1.57 -23.94 11.95
CA PHE A 419 0.65 -22.90 11.47
C PHE A 419 0.91 -22.63 9.97
N PRO A 420 0.45 -23.53 9.07
CA PRO A 420 0.58 -23.31 7.63
C PRO A 420 -0.20 -22.05 7.21
N PHE A 421 0.31 -21.34 6.21
CA PHE A 421 -0.34 -20.14 5.66
C PHE A 421 -1.75 -20.47 5.18
N GLN A 422 -2.75 -19.92 5.88
CA GLN A 422 -4.17 -20.02 5.59
C GLN A 422 -4.87 -18.77 6.13
N PHE A 423 -6.02 -18.40 5.56
CA PHE A 423 -6.82 -17.27 6.06
C PHE A 423 -7.52 -17.61 7.39
N GLU A 424 -7.87 -18.87 7.61
CA GLU A 424 -8.52 -19.35 8.82
C GLU A 424 -7.84 -20.64 9.27
N GLY A 425 -7.92 -20.94 10.57
CA GLY A 425 -7.38 -22.16 11.13
C GLY A 425 -7.47 -22.21 12.65
N ALA A 426 -7.44 -23.42 13.20
CA ALA A 426 -7.50 -23.63 14.65
C ALA A 426 -6.12 -23.45 15.32
N MET A 427 -6.07 -22.64 16.38
CA MET A 427 -4.88 -22.45 17.23
C MET A 427 -5.15 -22.85 18.68
N PRO A 428 -5.42 -24.14 18.97
CA PRO A 428 -5.59 -24.58 20.35
C PRO A 428 -4.34 -24.28 21.18
N LEU A 429 -4.53 -24.01 22.48
CA LEU A 429 -3.48 -23.60 23.40
C LEU A 429 -2.21 -24.47 23.33
N LEU A 430 -2.34 -25.79 23.14
CA LEU A 430 -1.20 -26.70 23.00
C LEU A 430 -0.32 -26.35 21.79
N LYS A 431 -0.93 -26.08 20.62
CA LYS A 431 -0.19 -25.63 19.43
C LYS A 431 0.42 -24.25 19.66
N ARG A 432 -0.31 -23.34 20.31
CA ARG A 432 0.18 -21.99 20.62
C ARG A 432 1.41 -22.00 21.52
N ARG A 433 1.38 -22.76 22.63
CA ARG A 433 2.54 -22.98 23.51
C ARG A 433 3.74 -23.57 22.77
N LYS A 434 3.51 -24.53 21.87
CA LYS A 434 4.57 -25.07 21.00
C LYS A 434 5.15 -23.99 20.08
N GLY A 435 4.31 -23.17 19.48
CA GLY A 435 4.71 -22.01 18.66
C GLY A 435 5.56 -21.01 19.43
N ALA A 436 5.08 -20.60 20.61
CA ALA A 436 5.79 -19.69 21.51
C ALA A 436 7.18 -20.22 21.91
N LEU A 437 7.28 -21.51 22.24
CA LEU A 437 8.57 -22.15 22.52
C LEU A 437 9.53 -22.10 21.32
N ILE A 438 9.02 -22.28 20.10
CA ILE A 438 9.82 -22.16 18.88
C ILE A 438 10.31 -20.71 18.72
N LEU A 439 9.45 -19.72 18.87
CA LEU A 439 9.80 -18.30 18.74
C LEU A 439 10.89 -17.88 19.74
N ARG A 440 10.80 -18.32 21.00
CA ARG A 440 11.85 -18.06 22.00
C ARG A 440 13.19 -18.71 21.63
N LYS A 441 13.19 -19.88 20.98
CA LYS A 441 14.42 -20.47 20.44
C LYS A 441 14.97 -19.69 19.24
N VAL A 442 14.09 -19.19 18.36
CA VAL A 442 14.49 -18.33 17.23
C VAL A 442 15.14 -17.05 17.75
N ARG A 443 14.58 -16.44 18.80
CA ARG A 443 15.16 -15.27 19.48
C ARG A 443 16.59 -15.51 19.94
N SER A 444 16.86 -16.65 20.58
CA SER A 444 18.23 -16.99 21.00
C SER A 444 19.19 -17.13 19.82
N GLU A 445 18.74 -17.64 18.67
CA GLU A 445 19.55 -17.71 17.46
C GLU A 445 19.76 -16.31 16.82
N GLU A 446 18.75 -15.43 16.85
CA GLU A 446 18.88 -14.02 16.42
C GLU A 446 19.95 -13.29 17.24
N GLU A 447 19.89 -13.36 18.57
CA GLU A 447 20.87 -12.72 19.46
C GLU A 447 22.30 -13.23 19.20
N ARG A 448 22.48 -14.54 18.98
CA ARG A 448 23.78 -15.13 18.61
C ARG A 448 24.26 -14.62 17.25
N ALA A 449 23.37 -14.51 16.28
CA ALA A 449 23.71 -14.00 14.95
C ALA A 449 24.17 -12.55 15.03
N ILE A 450 23.42 -11.70 15.75
CA ILE A 450 23.75 -10.29 16.02
C ILE A 450 25.12 -10.17 16.68
N GLN A 451 25.40 -10.95 17.72
CA GLN A 451 26.69 -10.93 18.40
C GLN A 451 27.84 -11.25 17.44
N HIS A 452 27.64 -12.21 16.54
CA HIS A 452 28.65 -12.55 15.53
C HIS A 452 28.77 -11.49 14.43
N MET A 453 27.67 -10.89 13.97
CA MET A 453 27.73 -9.79 13.01
C MET A 453 28.51 -8.60 13.57
N ARG A 454 28.29 -8.21 14.84
CA ARG A 454 29.07 -7.15 15.53
C ARG A 454 30.56 -7.45 15.58
N LYS A 455 30.94 -8.71 15.81
CA LYS A 455 32.36 -9.15 15.82
C LYS A 455 33.00 -9.18 14.42
N ALA A 456 32.20 -9.08 13.37
CA ALA A 456 32.67 -9.03 11.99
C ALA A 456 32.83 -7.60 11.44
N CYS A 457 32.34 -6.58 12.16
CA CYS A 457 32.54 -5.17 11.82
C CYS A 457 33.99 -4.73 11.97
#